data_AF-A0A962YQW3-F1
#
_entry.id   AF-A0A962YQW3-F1
#
_cell.length_a   1.000
_cell.length_b   1.000
_cell.length_c   1.000
_cell.angle_alpha   90.00
_cell.angle_beta   90.00
_cell.angle_gamma   90.00
#
_symmetry.space_group_name_H-M   'P 1'
#
loop_
_entity.id
_entity.type
_entity.pdbx_description
1 polymer ?
#
loop_
_entity_poly.entity_id
_entity_poly.type
_entity_poly.pdbx_seq_one_letter_code
_entity_poly.pdbx_strand_id
1 'polypeptide(L)'
;MIQTHTLRITPTFLSIIAEIDEFKGAWRALGSLAPERLSALRRVATIESIGSSTRIEGSRLSDQEVQRLLSNLDIQTFSTRDEEEVAGYAQVMDTVFASWRDIDVTENHIRQLHRDLLRYSSKDQRHRG
;
A
#
# COMPACT_ATOMS: atom_id res chain seq x y z
N MET A 1 -19.78 -13.31 -5.35
CA MET A 1 -19.96 -12.58 -6.62
C MET A 1 -20.68 -11.27 -6.32
N ILE A 2 -20.15 -10.13 -6.76
CA ILE A 2 -20.74 -8.81 -6.46
C ILE A 2 -22.07 -8.67 -7.22
N GLN A 3 -23.15 -8.35 -6.52
CA GLN A 3 -24.48 -8.15 -7.12
C GLN A 3 -24.56 -6.75 -7.74
N THR A 4 -24.13 -6.59 -8.99
CA THR A 4 -24.02 -5.27 -9.65
C THR A 4 -25.34 -4.50 -9.75
N HIS A 5 -26.48 -5.20 -9.78
CA HIS A 5 -27.81 -4.59 -9.83
C HIS A 5 -28.21 -3.84 -8.55
N THR A 6 -27.48 -4.02 -7.44
CA THR A 6 -27.71 -3.28 -6.19
C THR A 6 -26.93 -1.97 -6.13
N LEU A 7 -25.99 -1.75 -7.06
CA LEU A 7 -25.19 -0.53 -7.11
C LEU A 7 -26.03 0.64 -7.63
N ARG A 8 -26.29 1.62 -6.76
CA ARG A 8 -26.95 2.87 -7.14
C ARG A 8 -25.91 3.90 -7.55
N ILE A 9 -25.83 4.20 -8.84
CA ILE A 9 -25.02 5.31 -9.36
C ILE A 9 -25.80 6.60 -9.18
N THR A 10 -25.28 7.50 -8.35
CA THR A 10 -25.89 8.82 -8.08
C THR A 10 -25.15 9.92 -8.84
N PRO A 11 -25.76 11.10 -9.06
CA PRO A 11 -25.05 12.25 -9.61
C PRO A 11 -23.79 12.63 -8.80
N THR A 12 -23.82 12.46 -7.48
CA THR A 12 -22.65 12.68 -6.62
C THR A 12 -21.51 11.72 -6.93
N PHE A 13 -21.80 10.43 -7.13
CA PHE A 13 -20.77 9.46 -7.53
C PHE A 13 -20.18 9.79 -8.89
N LEU A 14 -21.03 10.19 -9.85
CA LEU A 14 -20.55 10.63 -11.17
C LEU A 14 -19.67 11.88 -11.07
N SER A 15 -20.01 12.83 -10.20
CA SER A 15 -19.19 14.03 -9.97
C SER A 15 -17.81 13.68 -9.43
N ILE A 16 -17.73 12.77 -8.45
CA ILE A 16 -16.45 12.33 -7.86
C ILE A 16 -15.61 11.58 -8.91
N ILE A 17 -16.23 10.70 -9.70
CA ILE A 17 -15.53 9.99 -10.78
C ILE A 17 -15.00 10.99 -11.82
N ALA A 18 -15.80 11.99 -12.20
CA ALA A 18 -15.40 13.01 -13.16
C ALA A 18 -14.20 13.83 -12.66
N GLU A 19 -14.18 14.21 -11.38
CA GLU A 19 -13.05 14.93 -10.77
C GLU A 19 -11.75 14.10 -10.80
N ILE A 20 -11.85 12.80 -10.50
CA ILE A 20 -10.71 11.88 -10.58
C ILE A 20 -10.19 11.75 -12.04
N ASP A 21 -11.10 11.65 -13.01
CA ASP A 21 -10.73 11.55 -14.42
C ASP A 21 -10.13 12.84 -14.98
N GLU A 22 -10.62 14.01 -14.54
CA GLU A 22 -10.03 15.31 -14.89
C GLU A 22 -8.59 15.41 -14.36
N PHE A 23 -8.38 15.06 -13.08
CA PHE A 23 -7.04 15.04 -12.50
C PHE A 23 -6.11 14.06 -13.24
N LYS A 24 -6.59 12.86 -13.55
CA LYS A 24 -5.83 11.86 -14.31
C LYS A 24 -5.46 12.36 -15.72
N GLY A 25 -6.36 13.10 -16.37
CA GLY A 25 -6.10 13.77 -17.65
C GLY A 25 -5.01 14.83 -17.53
N ALA A 26 -5.14 15.73 -16.55
CA ALA A 26 -4.14 16.76 -16.27
C ALA A 26 -2.78 16.16 -15.92
N TRP A 27 -2.74 15.11 -15.10
CA TRP A 27 -1.53 14.38 -14.73
C TRP A 27 -0.80 13.79 -15.95
N ARG A 28 -1.54 13.19 -16.88
CA ARG A 28 -0.99 12.67 -18.14
C ARG A 28 -0.46 13.79 -19.04
N ALA A 29 -1.16 14.92 -19.09
CA ALA A 29 -0.77 16.08 -19.89
C ALA A 29 0.47 16.80 -19.33
N LEU A 30 0.71 16.71 -18.02
CA LEU A 30 1.87 17.30 -17.33
C LEU A 30 3.22 16.73 -17.83
N GLY A 31 3.19 15.60 -18.55
CA GLY A 31 4.38 14.94 -19.10
C GLY A 31 5.22 14.24 -18.03
N SER A 32 6.53 14.23 -18.21
CA SER A 32 7.45 13.61 -17.24
C SER A 32 7.79 14.59 -16.11
N LEU A 33 7.45 14.23 -14.88
CA LEU A 33 8.03 14.86 -13.70
C LEU A 33 9.53 14.57 -13.61
N ALA A 34 10.29 15.49 -13.02
CA ALA A 34 11.68 15.22 -12.65
C ALA A 34 11.75 13.96 -11.77
N PRO A 35 12.67 13.02 -12.04
CA PRO A 35 12.76 11.75 -11.32
C PRO A 35 12.77 11.89 -9.79
N GLU A 36 13.43 12.93 -9.28
CA GLU A 36 13.54 13.22 -7.86
C GLU A 36 12.18 13.60 -7.24
N ARG A 37 11.37 14.38 -7.97
CA ARG A 37 10.01 14.73 -7.53
C ARG A 37 9.10 13.51 -7.52
N LEU A 38 9.21 12.66 -8.54
CA LEU A 38 8.43 11.43 -8.60
C LEU A 38 8.82 10.47 -7.47
N SER A 39 10.12 10.35 -7.19
CA SER A 39 10.64 9.56 -6.07
C SER A 39 10.13 10.08 -4.73
N ALA A 40 10.15 11.40 -4.52
CA ALA A 40 9.61 12.03 -3.32
C ALA A 40 8.10 11.77 -3.14
N LEU A 41 7.30 11.93 -4.20
CA LEU A 41 5.86 11.63 -4.17
C LEU A 41 5.59 10.16 -3.85
N ARG A 42 6.33 9.24 -4.48
CA ARG A 42 6.22 7.81 -4.20
C ARG A 42 6.55 7.51 -2.74
N ARG A 43 7.63 8.10 -2.21
CA ARG A 43 8.03 7.93 -0.81
C ARG A 43 6.95 8.40 0.16
N VAL A 44 6.38 9.58 -0.06
CA VAL A 44 5.28 10.12 0.77
C VAL A 44 4.06 9.20 0.70
N ALA A 45 3.63 8.83 -0.51
CA ALA A 45 2.49 7.94 -0.70
C ALA A 45 2.67 6.58 -0.02
N THR A 46 3.88 6.00 -0.06
CA THR A 46 4.20 4.75 0.63
C THR A 46 4.09 4.90 2.15
N ILE A 47 4.67 5.96 2.73
CA ILE A 47 4.62 6.21 4.18
C ILE A 47 3.16 6.37 4.64
N GLU A 48 2.40 7.24 3.96
CA GLU A 48 1.00 7.54 4.29
C GLU A 48 0.12 6.29 4.14
N SER A 49 0.32 5.50 3.08
CA SER A 49 -0.44 4.27 2.82
C SER A 49 -0.20 3.23 3.90
N ILE A 50 1.06 2.98 4.26
CA ILE A 50 1.42 2.00 5.30
C ILE A 50 0.90 2.48 6.64
N GLY A 51 1.29 3.69 7.07
CA GLY A 51 0.94 4.25 8.37
C GLY A 51 -0.56 4.28 8.60
N SER A 52 -1.33 4.75 7.61
CA SER A 52 -2.79 4.82 7.73
C SER A 52 -3.43 3.44 7.79
N SER A 53 -2.99 2.50 6.95
CA SER A 53 -3.53 1.14 6.92
C SER A 53 -3.25 0.40 8.24
N THR A 54 -2.01 0.49 8.74
CA THR A 54 -1.64 -0.15 10.01
C THR A 54 -2.34 0.51 11.21
N ARG A 55 -2.60 1.83 11.17
CA ARG A 55 -3.35 2.51 12.24
C ARG A 55 -4.82 2.10 12.29
N ILE A 56 -5.45 1.79 11.15
CA ILE A 56 -6.80 1.20 11.12
C ILE A 56 -6.82 -0.15 11.88
N GLU A 57 -5.75 -0.93 11.76
CA GLU A 57 -5.55 -2.22 12.44
C GLU A 57 -5.06 -2.07 13.91
N GLY A 58 -4.79 -0.84 14.36
CA GLY A 58 -4.46 -0.51 15.76
C GLY A 58 -2.99 -0.19 16.05
N SER A 59 -2.13 -0.09 15.03
CA SER A 59 -0.75 0.40 15.18
C SER A 59 -0.73 1.82 15.74
N ARG A 60 0.30 2.14 16.54
CA ARG A 60 0.47 3.45 17.17
C ARG A 60 1.56 4.30 16.51
N LEU A 61 2.20 3.79 15.46
CA LEU A 61 3.29 4.48 14.80
C LEU A 61 2.79 5.72 14.03
N SER A 62 3.48 6.83 14.26
CA SER A 62 3.36 8.06 13.47
C SER A 62 4.04 7.93 12.11
N ASP A 63 3.71 8.80 11.17
CA ASP A 63 4.32 8.76 9.83
C ASP A 63 5.84 9.02 9.86
N GLN A 64 6.32 9.78 10.85
CA GLN A 64 7.75 9.98 11.07
C GLN A 64 8.44 8.69 11.55
N GLU A 65 7.78 7.93 12.42
CA GLU A 65 8.31 6.64 12.90
C GLU A 65 8.29 5.60 11.79
N VAL A 66 7.21 5.53 11.01
CA VAL A 66 7.13 4.72 9.78
C VAL A 66 8.27 5.09 8.84
N GLN A 67 8.48 6.38 8.55
CA GLN A 67 9.56 6.82 7.68
C GLN A 67 10.94 6.39 8.18
N ARG A 68 11.21 6.48 9.49
CA ARG A 68 12.49 6.06 10.08
C ARG A 68 12.68 4.55 9.97
N LEU A 69 11.62 3.77 10.16
CA LEU A 69 11.63 2.33 9.98
C LEU A 69 11.95 1.97 8.52
N LEU A 70 11.22 2.54 7.57
CA LEU A 70 11.42 2.28 6.14
C LEU A 70 12.82 2.66 5.64
N SER A 71 13.46 3.66 6.25
CA SER A 71 14.81 4.08 5.86
C SER A 71 15.91 3.12 6.31
N ASN A 72 15.62 2.19 7.23
CA ASN A 72 16.61 1.30 7.85
C ASN A 72 16.20 -0.19 7.78
N LEU A 73 15.26 -0.54 6.90
CA LEU A 73 14.66 -1.88 6.79
C LEU A 73 15.69 -3.02 6.71
N ASP A 74 16.79 -2.83 5.98
CA ASP A 74 17.80 -3.88 5.75
C ASP A 74 18.66 -4.25 6.97
N ILE A 75 18.65 -3.40 8.02
CA ILE A 75 19.60 -3.48 9.14
C ILE A 75 18.87 -3.73 10.48
N GLN A 76 17.53 -3.75 10.48
CA GLN A 76 16.74 -3.72 11.70
C GLN A 76 16.32 -5.09 12.22
N THR A 77 16.50 -5.28 13.52
CA THR A 77 15.71 -6.19 14.34
C THR A 77 14.45 -5.44 14.78
N PHE A 78 13.27 -5.95 14.44
CA PHE A 78 12.01 -5.35 14.87
C PHE A 78 11.79 -5.63 16.36
N SER A 79 11.49 -4.57 17.13
CA SER A 79 11.31 -4.65 18.58
C SER A 79 9.84 -4.69 18.98
N THR A 80 8.96 -4.24 18.09
CA THR A 80 7.51 -4.21 18.34
C THR A 80 6.72 -4.84 17.21
N ARG A 81 5.52 -5.31 17.54
CA ARG A 81 4.56 -5.82 16.55
C ARG A 81 4.23 -4.77 15.48
N ASP A 82 4.05 -3.52 15.88
CA ASP A 82 3.71 -2.44 14.96
C ASP A 82 4.83 -2.23 13.91
N GLU A 83 6.09 -2.37 14.31
CA GLU A 83 7.24 -2.33 13.40
C GLU A 83 7.26 -3.55 12.45
N GLU A 84 7.01 -4.75 12.97
CA GLU A 84 6.91 -5.98 12.15
C GLU A 84 5.83 -5.84 11.05
N GLU A 85 4.66 -5.27 11.39
CA GLU A 85 3.54 -5.06 10.46
C GLU A 85 3.87 -4.01 9.39
N VAL A 86 4.45 -2.87 9.78
CA VAL A 86 4.89 -1.83 8.85
C VAL A 86 5.94 -2.38 7.88
N ALA A 87 6.91 -3.16 8.37
CA ALA A 87 7.95 -3.75 7.54
C ALA A 87 7.40 -4.78 6.54
N GLY A 88 6.49 -5.64 6.99
CA GLY A 88 5.84 -6.62 6.13
C GLY A 88 5.01 -5.96 5.03
N TYR A 89 4.24 -4.93 5.38
CA TYR A 89 3.45 -4.17 4.41
C TYR A 89 4.35 -3.48 3.39
N ALA A 90 5.42 -2.82 3.82
CA ALA A 90 6.36 -2.16 2.93
C ALA A 90 6.95 -3.12 1.89
N GLN A 91 7.38 -4.30 2.33
CA GLN A 91 7.98 -5.31 1.44
C GLN A 91 6.98 -5.85 0.41
N VAL A 92 5.72 -6.06 0.81
CA VAL A 92 4.66 -6.46 -0.12
C VAL A 92 4.35 -5.35 -1.12
N MET A 93 4.25 -4.11 -0.67
CA MET A 93 4.01 -2.97 -1.56
C MET A 93 5.14 -2.77 -2.55
N ASP A 94 6.40 -2.92 -2.13
CA ASP A 94 7.54 -2.84 -3.04
C ASP A 94 7.51 -3.93 -4.11
N THR A 95 7.13 -5.16 -3.72
CA THR A 95 6.93 -6.27 -4.66
C THR A 95 5.84 -5.95 -5.67
N VAL A 96 4.68 -5.45 -5.22
CA VAL A 96 3.58 -5.05 -6.09
C VAL A 96 4.02 -3.92 -7.02
N PHE A 97 4.65 -2.87 -6.52
CA PHE A 97 5.07 -1.75 -7.37
C PHE A 97 6.15 -2.14 -8.39
N ALA A 98 7.06 -3.06 -8.04
CA ALA A 98 8.10 -3.53 -8.94
C ALA A 98 7.56 -4.45 -10.05
N SER A 99 6.59 -5.30 -9.73
CA SER A 99 6.21 -6.44 -10.57
C SER A 99 4.71 -6.59 -10.82
N TRP A 100 3.88 -5.56 -10.61
CA TRP A 100 2.42 -5.67 -10.77
C TRP A 100 1.95 -6.22 -12.11
N ARG A 101 2.73 -6.03 -13.19
CA ARG A 101 2.40 -6.55 -14.52
C ARG A 101 2.51 -8.06 -14.62
N ASP A 102 3.33 -8.66 -13.75
CA ASP A 102 3.62 -10.09 -13.72
C ASP A 102 2.87 -10.80 -12.59
N ILE A 103 2.11 -10.06 -11.77
CA ILE A 103 1.31 -10.61 -10.66
C ILE A 103 -0.15 -10.69 -11.11
N ASP A 104 -0.52 -11.83 -11.70
CA ASP A 104 -1.92 -12.11 -11.98
C ASP A 104 -2.74 -12.19 -10.69
N VAL A 105 -3.98 -11.71 -10.70
CA VAL A 105 -4.87 -11.80 -9.53
C VAL A 105 -5.41 -13.23 -9.41
N THR A 106 -4.61 -14.09 -8.78
CA THR A 106 -4.95 -15.50 -8.49
C THR A 106 -4.97 -15.72 -6.98
N GLU A 107 -5.71 -16.74 -6.53
CA GLU A 107 -5.73 -17.12 -5.11
C GLU A 107 -4.32 -17.43 -4.59
N ASN A 108 -3.48 -18.07 -5.40
CA ASN A 108 -2.10 -18.38 -5.04
C ASN A 108 -1.25 -17.12 -4.84
N HIS A 109 -1.33 -16.15 -5.75
CA HIS A 109 -0.61 -14.89 -5.58
C HIS A 109 -1.13 -14.10 -4.37
N ILE A 110 -2.43 -14.10 -4.10
CA ILE A 110 -3.00 -13.47 -2.90
C ILE A 110 -2.47 -14.13 -1.63
N ARG A 111 -2.46 -15.48 -1.54
CA ARG A 111 -1.89 -16.19 -0.39
C ARG A 111 -0.39 -15.94 -0.23
N GLN A 112 0.34 -15.84 -1.33
CA GLN A 112 1.76 -15.48 -1.30
C GLN A 112 1.95 -14.07 -0.72
N LEU A 113 1.24 -13.06 -1.23
CA LEU A 113 1.32 -11.69 -0.71
C LEU A 113 0.91 -11.64 0.76
N HIS A 114 -0.09 -12.42 1.18
CA HIS A 114 -0.50 -12.50 2.59
C HIS A 114 0.59 -13.12 3.48
N ARG A 115 1.23 -14.22 3.05
CA ARG A 115 2.36 -14.81 3.75
C ARG A 115 3.52 -13.83 3.88
N ASP A 116 3.83 -13.12 2.79
CA ASP A 116 4.92 -12.18 2.73
C ASP A 116 4.63 -10.92 3.59
N LEU A 117 3.37 -10.49 3.66
CA LEU A 117 2.89 -9.44 4.58
C LEU A 117 3.15 -9.81 6.04
N LEU A 118 2.92 -11.07 6.40
CA LEU A 118 3.09 -11.56 7.76
C LEU A 118 4.50 -12.05 8.08
N ARG A 119 5.47 -11.89 7.16
CA ARG A 119 6.83 -12.46 7.25
C ARG A 119 7.57 -12.13 8.55
N TYR A 120 7.31 -10.96 9.12
CA TYR A 120 7.92 -10.52 10.37
C TYR A 120 7.01 -10.74 11.59
N SER A 121 5.70 -10.89 11.42
CA SER A 121 4.75 -11.09 12.53
C SER A 121 5.02 -12.40 13.26
N SER A 122 5.54 -12.29 14.48
CA SER A 122 5.81 -13.43 15.37
C SER A 122 4.52 -14.10 15.88
N LYS A 123 3.46 -13.31 16.08
CA LYS A 123 2.15 -13.76 16.57
C LYS A 123 1.37 -14.57 15.54
N ASP A 124 1.41 -14.15 14.27
CA ASP A 124 0.57 -14.71 13.22
C ASP A 124 1.27 -15.82 12.43
N GLN A 125 2.35 -16.40 12.97
CA GLN A 125 3.02 -17.55 12.34
C GLN A 125 2.06 -18.69 11.97
N ARG A 126 1.01 -18.93 12.78
CA ARG A 126 -0.02 -19.94 12.50
C ARG A 126 -0.99 -19.57 11.38
N HIS A 127 -1.07 -18.29 11.02
CA HIS A 127 -1.93 -17.75 9.95
C HIS A 127 -1.12 -17.36 8.70
N ARG A 128 0.19 -17.63 8.66
CA ARG A 128 1.04 -17.40 7.48
C ARG A 128 0.72 -18.43 6.39
N GLY A 129 -0.27 -18.12 5.56
CA GLY A 129 -0.58 -18.87 4.33
C GLY A 129 -1.95 -19.51 4.34
#